data_AF-A0A5F2ICY7-F1
#
_entry.id   AF-A0A5F2ICY7-F1
#
_cell.length_a   1.000
_cell.length_b   1.000
_cell.length_c   1.000
_cell.angle_alpha   90.00
_cell.angle_beta   90.00
_cell.angle_gamma   90.00
#
_symmetry.space_group_name_H-M   'P 1'
#
loop_
_entity.id
_entity.type
_entity.pdbx_description
1 polymer ?
#
loop_
_entity_poly.entity_id
_entity_poly.type
_entity_poly.pdbx_seq_one_letter_code
_entity_poly.pdbx_strand_id
1 'polypeptide(L)'
;MDPATAAVMVLLLCGPGDASICKPVNTAPRVFASLGECRSSLAAELAGDASGRMIGRCKVIDPTVTGSLPAGYTTVTVTHGGDTVRYIVPHKE
;
A
#
# COMPACT_ATOMS: atom_id res chain seq x y z
N MET A 1 14.94 -13.44 9.26
CA MET A 1 14.16 -13.18 8.03
C MET A 1 13.46 -11.85 8.24
N ASP A 2 13.66 -10.90 7.32
CA ASP A 2 13.12 -9.54 7.37
C ASP A 2 11.58 -9.60 7.19
N PRO A 3 10.78 -8.97 8.07
CA PRO A 3 9.33 -9.04 7.98
C PRO A 3 8.88 -8.44 6.64
N ALA A 4 7.95 -9.11 5.96
CA ALA A 4 7.39 -8.71 4.67
C ALA A 4 6.94 -7.24 4.72
N THR A 5 7.81 -6.34 4.29
CA THR A 5 7.66 -4.90 4.51
C THR A 5 6.75 -4.35 3.43
N ALA A 6 5.45 -4.28 3.71
CA ALA A 6 4.52 -3.63 2.82
C ALA A 6 4.75 -2.11 2.84
N ALA A 7 4.43 -1.42 1.74
CA ALA A 7 4.53 0.03 1.67
C ALA A 7 3.24 0.63 1.10
N VAL A 8 2.85 1.79 1.60
CA VAL A 8 1.72 2.55 1.05
C VAL A 8 2.24 3.82 0.42
N MET A 9 1.69 4.15 -0.75
CA MET A 9 1.91 5.43 -1.40
C MET A 9 0.86 6.43 -0.97
N VAL A 10 1.30 7.59 -0.47
CA VAL A 10 0.45 8.72 -0.13
C VAL A 10 0.74 9.84 -1.12
N LEU A 11 -0.29 10.30 -1.83
CA LEU A 11 -0.21 11.41 -2.77
C LEU A 11 -0.92 12.63 -2.19
N LEU A 12 -0.26 13.78 -2.26
CA LEU A 12 -0.81 15.08 -1.90
C LEU A 12 -0.69 16.02 -3.10
N LEU A 13 -1.69 16.84 -3.34
CA LEU A 13 -1.69 17.88 -4.35
C LEU A 13 -1.62 19.25 -3.66
N CYS A 14 -0.61 20.04 -3.99
CA CYS A 14 -0.43 21.37 -3.44
C CYS A 14 -1.18 22.43 -4.26
N GLY A 15 -1.82 23.37 -3.59
CA GLY A 15 -2.61 24.42 -4.25
C GLY A 15 -1.75 25.41 -5.03
N PRO A 16 -2.28 26.06 -6.10
CA PRO A 16 -1.59 27.17 -6.75
C PRO A 16 -1.46 28.34 -5.76
N GLY A 17 -0.23 28.76 -5.49
CA GLY A 17 0.06 29.94 -4.63
C GLY A 17 0.46 29.60 -3.19
N ASP A 18 0.14 28.39 -2.70
CA ASP A 18 0.44 27.96 -1.34
C ASP A 18 1.07 26.56 -1.34
N ALA A 19 2.39 26.51 -1.52
CA ALA A 19 3.18 25.28 -1.40
C ALA A 19 3.16 24.67 0.02
N SER A 20 2.68 25.43 1.00
CA SER A 20 2.51 25.06 2.40
C SER A 20 1.21 24.28 2.67
N ILE A 21 0.25 24.28 1.75
CA ILE A 21 -1.05 23.59 1.93
C ILE A 21 -1.24 22.55 0.82
N CYS A 22 -0.89 21.30 1.14
CA CYS A 22 -1.08 20.16 0.26
C CYS A 22 -2.25 19.31 0.77
N LYS A 23 -3.22 19.05 -0.11
CA LYS A 23 -4.40 18.25 0.21
C LYS A 23 -4.20 16.82 -0.28
N PRO A 24 -4.67 15.81 0.47
CA PRO A 24 -4.62 14.43 0.01
C PRO A 24 -5.40 14.26 -1.29
N VAL A 25 -4.79 13.58 -2.26
CA VAL A 25 -5.48 13.19 -3.47
C VAL A 25 -6.44 12.06 -3.09
N ASN A 26 -7.70 12.17 -3.50
CA ASN A 26 -8.71 11.14 -3.22
C ASN A 26 -8.51 9.94 -4.18
N THR A 27 -7.39 9.24 -4.02
CA THR A 27 -7.06 8.00 -4.71
C THR A 27 -7.13 6.84 -3.73
N ALA A 28 -7.61 5.69 -4.19
CA ALA A 28 -7.60 4.48 -3.38
C ALA A 28 -6.17 4.18 -2.89
N PRO A 29 -5.97 3.87 -1.59
CA PRO A 29 -4.65 3.58 -1.06
C PRO A 29 -4.07 2.35 -1.76
N ARG A 30 -2.93 2.52 -2.42
CA ARG A 30 -2.19 1.42 -3.05
C ARG A 30 -1.18 0.86 -2.05
N VAL A 31 -1.28 -0.44 -1.82
CA VAL A 31 -0.32 -1.20 -1.02
C VAL A 31 0.64 -1.91 -1.96
N PHE A 32 1.93 -1.81 -1.67
CA PHE A 32 3.03 -2.39 -2.42
C PHE A 32 3.71 -3.46 -1.56
N ALA A 33 4.28 -4.48 -2.20
CA ALA A 33 4.96 -5.56 -1.49
C ALA A 33 6.32 -5.10 -0.92
N SER A 34 6.86 -3.99 -1.42
CA SER A 34 8.13 -3.43 -0.95
C SER A 34 8.21 -1.91 -1.11
N LEU A 35 9.11 -1.30 -0.35
CA LEU A 35 9.42 0.13 -0.44
C LEU A 35 10.00 0.51 -1.82
N GLY A 36 10.80 -0.38 -2.42
CA GLY A 36 11.36 -0.18 -3.76
C GLY A 36 10.28 -0.09 -4.82
N GLU A 37 9.33 -1.03 -4.81
CA GLU A 37 8.20 -1.04 -5.74
C GLU A 37 7.31 0.21 -5.60
N CYS A 38 7.08 0.64 -4.36
CA CYS A 38 6.36 1.89 -4.10
C CYS A 38 7.09 3.11 -4.69
N ARG A 39 8.42 3.21 -4.52
CA ARG A 39 9.20 4.35 -5.04
C ARG A 39 9.20 4.41 -6.56
N SER A 40 9.31 3.26 -7.22
CA SER A 40 9.23 3.19 -8.69
C SER A 40 7.87 3.62 -9.21
N SER A 41 6.79 3.16 -8.56
CA SER A 41 5.42 3.56 -8.90
C SER A 41 5.18 5.05 -8.63
N LEU A 42 5.71 5.57 -7.52
CA LEU A 42 5.63 6.98 -7.18
C LEU A 42 6.33 7.86 -8.24
N ALA A 43 7.51 7.46 -8.72
CA ALA A 43 8.21 8.21 -9.76
C ALA A 43 7.40 8.27 -11.06
N ALA A 44 6.71 7.17 -11.43
CA ALA A 44 5.84 7.13 -12.59
C ALA A 44 4.62 8.05 -12.44
N GLU A 45 3.95 8.04 -11.27
CA GLU A 45 2.82 8.92 -10.98
C GLU A 45 3.22 10.40 -11.01
N LEU A 46 4.36 10.73 -10.39
CA LEU A 46 4.87 12.12 -10.38
C LEU A 46 5.31 12.59 -11.77
N ALA A 47 5.86 11.70 -12.62
CA ALA A 47 6.20 12.03 -13.99
C ALA A 47 4.97 12.30 -14.87
N GLY A 48 3.82 11.71 -14.53
CA GLY A 48 2.53 11.96 -15.19
C GLY A 48 1.87 13.28 -14.79
N ASP A 49 2.31 13.90 -13.68
CA ASP A 49 1.76 15.17 -13.23
C ASP A 49 2.37 16.35 -13.99
N ALA A 50 1.68 16.78 -15.05
CA ALA A 50 2.05 17.98 -15.82
C ALA A 50 2.02 19.28 -15.00
N SER A 51 1.36 19.27 -13.82
CA SER A 51 1.23 20.46 -12.98
C SER A 51 2.46 20.72 -12.10
N GLY A 52 3.29 19.70 -11.85
CA GLY A 52 4.45 19.76 -10.94
C GLY A 52 4.07 20.06 -9.49
N ARG A 53 2.80 19.89 -9.12
CA ARG A 53 2.24 20.23 -7.79
C ARG A 53 1.89 18.98 -6.99
N MET A 54 1.92 17.83 -7.62
CA MET A 54 1.76 16.56 -6.95
C MET A 54 3.06 16.23 -6.22
N ILE A 55 2.93 15.90 -4.94
CA ILE A 55 3.99 15.31 -4.13
C ILE A 55 3.51 13.96 -3.65
N GLY A 56 4.42 13.02 -3.49
CA GLY A 56 4.08 11.75 -2.87
C GLY A 56 5.19 11.20 -2.02
N ARG A 57 4.79 10.32 -1.10
CA ARG A 57 5.70 9.62 -0.20
C ARG A 57 5.28 8.17 -0.06
N CYS A 58 6.28 7.31 -0.06
CA CYS A 58 6.15 5.92 0.33
C CYS A 58 6.39 5.78 1.82
N LYS A 59 5.44 5.16 2.51
CA LYS A 59 5.58 4.84 3.93
C LYS A 59 5.52 3.33 4.10
N VAL A 60 6.53 2.81 4.79
CA VAL A 60 6.53 1.42 5.23
C VAL A 60 5.36 1.22 6.19
N ILE A 61 4.64 0.13 5.98
CA ILE A 61 3.58 -0.34 6.84
C ILE A 61 3.82 -1.81 7.19
N ASP A 62 3.44 -2.17 8.41
CA ASP A 62 3.34 -3.57 8.78
C ASP A 62 2.08 -4.16 8.12
N PRO A 63 2.19 -5.24 7.32
CA PRO A 63 1.02 -5.85 6.68
C PRO A 63 0.00 -6.34 7.72
N THR A 64 0.49 -6.76 8.89
CA THR A 64 -0.31 -7.21 10.04
C THR A 64 -1.26 -6.13 10.58
N VAL A 65 -0.89 -4.85 10.47
CA VAL A 65 -1.68 -3.72 10.98
C VAL A 65 -2.76 -3.28 9.98
N THR A 66 -2.55 -3.54 8.68
CA THR A 66 -3.48 -3.12 7.62
C THR A 66 -4.48 -4.20 7.20
N GLY A 67 -4.52 -5.33 7.92
CA GLY A 67 -5.35 -6.48 7.56
C GLY A 67 -4.94 -7.14 6.24
N SER A 68 -3.77 -6.77 5.71
CA SER A 68 -3.20 -7.36 4.51
C SER A 68 -2.41 -8.61 4.88
N LEU A 69 -2.52 -9.66 4.07
CA LEU A 69 -1.74 -10.88 4.31
C LEU A 69 -0.26 -10.60 4.03
N PRO A 70 0.67 -10.99 4.91
CA PRO A 70 2.09 -10.92 4.62
C PRO A 70 2.42 -11.75 3.36
N ALA A 71 3.46 -11.35 2.63
CA ALA A 71 3.93 -12.07 1.46
C ALA A 71 4.25 -13.54 1.81
N GLY A 72 3.82 -14.47 0.97
CA GLY A 72 3.97 -15.91 1.23
C GLY A 72 2.94 -16.50 2.20
N TYR A 73 1.85 -15.78 2.50
CA TYR A 73 0.71 -16.31 3.26
C TYR A 73 -0.57 -16.20 2.44
N THR A 74 -1.43 -17.21 2.54
CA THR A 74 -2.76 -17.23 1.94
C THR A 74 -3.83 -17.43 3.00
N THR A 75 -5.05 -17.00 2.70
CA THR A 75 -6.19 -17.23 3.59
C THR A 75 -6.98 -18.42 3.10
N VAL A 76 -7.11 -19.44 3.94
CA VAL A 76 -7.93 -20.62 3.67
C VAL A 76 -9.19 -20.55 4.51
N THR A 77 -10.33 -20.66 3.84
CA THR A 77 -11.64 -20.76 4.50
C THR A 77 -11.97 -22.23 4.66
N VAL A 78 -12.14 -22.69 5.90
CA VAL A 78 -12.54 -24.07 6.21
C VAL A 78 -13.95 -24.03 6.77
N THR A 79 -14.85 -24.80 6.14
CA THR A 79 -16.23 -24.94 6.61
C THR A 79 -16.39 -26.31 7.26
N HIS A 80 -16.76 -26.34 8.53
CA HIS A 80 -17.03 -27.58 9.27
C HIS A 80 -18.37 -27.49 10.00
N GLY A 81 -19.31 -28.36 9.64
CA GLY A 81 -20.58 -28.51 10.38
C GLY A 81 -21.47 -27.27 10.43
N GLY A 82 -21.32 -26.33 9.50
CA GLY A 82 -22.06 -25.05 9.47
C GLY A 82 -21.25 -23.83 9.91
N ASP A 83 -20.12 -24.05 10.59
CA ASP A 83 -19.20 -22.99 10.98
C ASP A 83 -18.14 -22.75 9.89
N THR A 84 -17.94 -21.48 9.54
CA THR A 84 -16.91 -21.06 8.58
C THR A 84 -15.79 -20.37 9.34
N VAL A 85 -14.62 -21.01 9.40
CA VAL A 85 -13.44 -20.49 10.07
C VAL A 85 -12.38 -20.12 9.04
N ARG A 86 -11.76 -18.95 9.23
CA ARG A 86 -10.81 -18.38 8.30
C ARG A 86 -9.41 -18.47 8.90
N TYR A 87 -8.52 -19.20 8.24
CA TYR A 87 -7.15 -19.44 8.68
C TYR A 87 -6.16 -18.70 7.77
N ILE A 88 -5.10 -18.16 8.35
CA ILE A 88 -3.95 -17.63 7.62
C ILE A 88 -2.87 -18.70 7.63
N VAL A 89 -2.49 -19.21 6.47
CA VAL A 89 -1.53 -20.30 6.33
C VAL A 89 -0.37 -19.89 5.41
N PRO A 90 0.87 -20.35 5.68
CA PRO A 90 1.99 -20.11 4.78
C PRO A 90 1.72 -20.79 3.43
N HIS A 91 1.91 -20.05 2.35
CA HIS A 91 1.91 -20.55 0.98
C HIS A 91 3.26 -21.23 0.74
N LYS A 92 3.25 -22.56 0.67
CA LYS A 92 4.37 -23.33 0.13
C LYS A 92 4.19 -23.41 -1.38
N GLU A 93 5.12 -22.83 -2.13
CA GLU A 93 5.37 -23.21 -3.53
C GLU A 93 5.93 -24.64 -3.60
#